data_AF-A0A9R1E8J9-F1
#
_entry.id   AF-A0A9R1E8J9-F1
#
_cell.length_a   1.000
_cell.length_b   1.000
_cell.length_c   1.000
_cell.angle_alpha   90.00
_cell.angle_beta   90.00
_cell.angle_gamma   90.00
#
_symmetry.space_group_name_H-M   'P 1'
#
loop_
_entity.id
_entity.type
_entity.pdbx_description
1 polymer ?
#
loop_
_entity_poly.entity_id
_entity_poly.type
_entity_poly.pdbx_seq_one_letter_code
_entity_poly.pdbx_strand_id
1 'polypeptide(L)'
;SPEIPSKMVNDWERIVPDFRSGDESTLHPGNDLLVQALQHYFGNTYLVQPVHDMVGFWGSKMEQAAELIRPGEKGRKYIFLLNNTCVVRQMVRRPGASFPNVEPLLTSMMKRYKKCYLDECWAPLKCLSSDEFTAEFLATCNRQMTWKVAAELRYKLRKEILELIAPPYDGSRVIDIDGLFEG
;
A
#
# COMPACT_ATOMS: atom_id res chain seq x y z
N SER A 1 -17.29 -21.81 -10.18
CA SER A 1 -16.65 -20.49 -10.21
C SER A 1 -16.59 -19.93 -8.82
N PRO A 2 -15.50 -19.23 -8.44
CA PRO A 2 -15.53 -18.37 -7.27
C PRO A 2 -16.59 -17.29 -7.45
N GLU A 3 -17.65 -17.30 -6.63
CA GLU A 3 -18.73 -16.31 -6.69
C GLU A 3 -18.37 -15.10 -5.83
N ILE A 4 -17.92 -14.03 -6.50
CA ILE A 4 -17.85 -12.70 -5.87
C ILE A 4 -19.29 -12.23 -5.66
N PRO A 5 -19.65 -11.63 -4.52
CA PRO A 5 -21.01 -11.19 -4.27
C PRO A 5 -21.44 -10.17 -5.33
N SER A 6 -22.51 -10.43 -6.08
CA SER A 6 -23.00 -9.52 -7.13
C SER A 6 -23.26 -8.11 -6.59
N LYS A 7 -23.65 -8.01 -5.31
CA LYS A 7 -23.80 -6.74 -4.59
C LYS A 7 -22.49 -5.94 -4.51
N MET A 8 -21.38 -6.59 -4.17
CA MET A 8 -20.07 -5.93 -4.07
C MET A 8 -19.60 -5.39 -5.43
N VAL A 9 -19.86 -6.13 -6.51
CA VAL A 9 -19.54 -5.70 -7.88
C VAL A 9 -20.37 -4.45 -8.25
N ASN A 10 -21.69 -4.50 -8.04
CA ASN A 10 -22.59 -3.40 -8.35
C ASN A 10 -22.26 -2.14 -7.53
N ASP A 11 -21.99 -2.30 -6.23
CA ASP A 11 -21.64 -1.19 -5.34
C ASP A 11 -20.30 -0.57 -5.74
N TRP A 12 -19.34 -1.39 -6.20
CA TRP A 12 -18.06 -0.89 -6.72
C TRP A 12 -18.25 -0.02 -7.97
N GLU A 13 -19.02 -0.49 -8.94
CA GLU A 13 -19.29 0.23 -10.19
C GLU A 13 -19.98 1.58 -9.94
N ARG A 14 -20.76 1.70 -8.86
CA ARG A 14 -21.43 2.94 -8.46
C ARG A 14 -20.48 3.97 -7.83
N ILE A 15 -19.43 3.55 -7.13
CA ILE A 15 -18.52 4.43 -6.36
C ILE A 15 -17.35 4.95 -7.21
N VAL A 16 -16.96 4.22 -8.27
CA VAL A 16 -15.80 4.54 -9.12
C VAL A 16 -15.89 5.86 -9.91
N PRO A 17 -17.06 6.36 -10.37
CA PRO A 17 -17.10 7.60 -11.15
C PRO A 17 -16.64 8.85 -10.39
N ASP A 18 -16.84 8.91 -9.06
CA ASP A 18 -16.69 10.14 -8.27
C ASP A 18 -15.28 10.37 -7.69
N PHE A 19 -14.43 9.34 -7.61
CA PHE A 19 -13.07 9.48 -7.06
C PHE A 19 -12.06 10.10 -8.05
N ARG A 20 -12.52 10.50 -9.26
CA ARG A 20 -11.65 10.83 -10.39
C ARG A 20 -11.10 12.26 -10.44
N SER A 21 -11.57 13.19 -9.62
CA SER A 21 -11.14 14.59 -9.76
C SER A 21 -10.87 15.26 -8.42
N GLY A 22 -9.59 15.28 -8.04
CA GLY A 22 -9.08 16.30 -7.13
C GLY A 22 -8.78 15.85 -5.70
N ASP A 23 -9.14 14.62 -5.31
CA ASP A 23 -8.94 14.24 -3.93
C ASP A 23 -7.49 13.79 -3.67
N GLU A 24 -6.77 14.59 -2.89
CA GLU A 24 -5.53 14.18 -2.24
C GLU A 24 -5.73 13.03 -1.23
N SER A 25 -6.97 12.56 -1.08
CA SER A 25 -7.32 11.40 -0.27
C SER A 25 -6.54 10.18 -0.73
N THR A 26 -5.70 9.67 0.16
CA THR A 26 -4.99 8.41 -0.02
C THR A 26 -5.88 7.19 0.17
N LEU A 27 -7.11 7.38 0.63
CA LEU A 27 -8.02 6.31 1.02
C LEU A 27 -9.19 6.24 0.06
N HIS A 28 -9.28 5.11 -0.62
CA HIS A 28 -10.30 4.84 -1.60
C HIS A 28 -11.55 4.25 -0.91
N PRO A 29 -12.75 4.75 -1.22
CA PRO A 29 -14.02 4.31 -0.60
C PRO A 29 -14.30 2.82 -0.81
N GLY A 30 -13.68 2.20 -1.81
CA GLY A 30 -13.67 0.75 -2.00
C GLY A 30 -13.14 -0.07 -0.82
N ASN A 31 -12.39 0.54 0.11
CA ASN A 31 -12.01 -0.10 1.38
C ASN A 31 -13.23 -0.49 2.21
N ASP A 32 -14.18 0.44 2.36
CA ASP A 32 -15.39 0.23 3.15
C ASP A 32 -16.29 -0.82 2.49
N LEU A 33 -16.35 -0.86 1.16
CA LEU A 33 -17.08 -1.90 0.42
C LEU A 33 -16.59 -3.30 0.74
N LEU A 34 -15.27 -3.52 0.72
CA LEU A 34 -14.69 -4.81 1.08
C LEU A 34 -15.04 -5.18 2.52
N VAL A 35 -14.89 -4.25 3.46
CA VAL A 35 -15.17 -4.51 4.89
C VAL A 35 -16.64 -4.85 5.10
N GLN A 36 -17.57 -4.11 4.47
CA GLN A 36 -19.01 -4.38 4.55
C GLN A 36 -19.36 -5.74 3.94
N ALA A 37 -18.77 -6.09 2.79
CA ALA A 37 -18.97 -7.39 2.16
C ALA A 37 -18.48 -8.52 3.07
N LEU A 38 -17.28 -8.38 3.65
CA LEU A 38 -16.73 -9.35 4.60
C LEU A 38 -17.64 -9.50 5.84
N GLN A 39 -18.12 -8.39 6.43
CA GLN A 39 -19.03 -8.42 7.57
C GLN A 39 -20.33 -9.17 7.25
N HIS A 40 -20.92 -8.90 6.08
CA HIS A 40 -22.16 -9.57 5.66
C HIS A 40 -21.98 -11.07 5.46
N TYR A 41 -20.85 -11.48 4.87
CA TYR A 41 -20.59 -12.90 4.57
C TYR A 41 -20.19 -13.72 5.79
N PHE A 42 -19.33 -13.19 6.67
CA PHE A 42 -18.96 -13.88 7.90
C PHE A 42 -20.10 -13.95 8.92
N GLY A 43 -21.06 -13.01 8.87
CA GLY A 43 -22.29 -13.11 9.66
C GLY A 43 -23.18 -14.30 9.26
N ASN A 44 -22.99 -14.85 8.06
CA ASN A 44 -23.89 -15.85 7.47
C ASN A 44 -23.21 -17.19 7.12
N THR A 45 -21.89 -17.26 6.91
CA THR A 45 -21.18 -18.49 6.50
C THR A 45 -19.68 -18.47 6.87
N TYR A 46 -19.10 -19.63 7.22
CA TYR A 46 -17.67 -19.79 7.58
C TYR A 46 -16.76 -20.19 6.39
N LEU A 47 -17.16 -19.96 5.14
CA LEU A 47 -16.45 -20.48 3.98
C LEU A 47 -15.20 -19.65 3.63
N VAL A 48 -14.06 -20.31 3.40
CA VAL A 48 -12.76 -19.66 3.11
C VAL A 48 -12.67 -19.14 1.67
N GLN A 49 -13.25 -19.87 0.70
CA GLN A 49 -13.13 -19.55 -0.72
C GLN A 49 -13.70 -18.16 -1.10
N PRO A 50 -14.92 -17.78 -0.67
CA PRO A 50 -15.49 -16.46 -1.02
C PRO A 50 -14.65 -15.29 -0.50
N VAL A 51 -13.91 -15.47 0.59
CA VAL A 51 -13.05 -14.44 1.19
C VAL A 51 -11.86 -14.11 0.30
N HIS A 52 -11.21 -15.15 -0.22
CA HIS A 52 -10.08 -14.98 -1.14
C HIS A 52 -10.52 -14.22 -2.41
N ASP A 53 -11.70 -14.55 -2.92
CA ASP A 53 -12.22 -13.95 -4.15
C ASP A 53 -12.62 -12.48 -3.96
N MET A 54 -13.23 -12.14 -2.82
CA MET A 54 -13.55 -10.74 -2.48
C MET A 54 -12.30 -9.89 -2.30
N VAL A 55 -11.30 -10.40 -1.56
CA VAL A 55 -10.02 -9.68 -1.36
C VAL A 55 -9.26 -9.56 -2.68
N GLY A 56 -9.26 -10.61 -3.50
CA GLY A 56 -8.65 -10.60 -4.83
C GLY A 56 -9.32 -9.60 -5.78
N PHE A 57 -10.66 -9.57 -5.82
CA PHE A 57 -11.42 -8.60 -6.60
C PHE A 57 -11.13 -7.16 -6.16
N TRP A 58 -11.21 -6.89 -4.85
CA TRP A 58 -10.88 -5.59 -4.28
C TRP A 58 -9.44 -5.18 -4.64
N GLY A 59 -8.47 -6.09 -4.49
CA GLY A 59 -7.07 -5.84 -4.83
C GLY A 59 -6.87 -5.48 -6.30
N SER A 60 -7.47 -6.23 -7.22
CA SER A 60 -7.43 -5.95 -8.66
C SER A 60 -8.03 -4.59 -9.00
N LYS A 61 -9.16 -4.24 -8.37
CA LYS A 61 -9.79 -2.94 -8.59
C LYS A 61 -8.99 -1.78 -8.00
N MET A 62 -8.31 -1.98 -6.87
CA MET A 62 -7.39 -0.99 -6.30
C MET A 62 -6.17 -0.78 -7.19
N GLU A 63 -5.63 -1.84 -7.81
CA GLU A 63 -4.53 -1.73 -8.79
C GLU A 63 -4.98 -0.92 -10.02
N GLN A 64 -6.19 -1.15 -10.53
CA GLN A 64 -6.79 -0.35 -11.61
C GLN A 64 -6.98 1.12 -11.19
N ALA A 65 -7.50 1.36 -9.98
CA ALA A 65 -7.68 2.72 -9.46
C ALA A 65 -6.32 3.44 -9.32
N ALA A 66 -5.29 2.77 -8.81
CA ALA A 66 -3.96 3.32 -8.68
C ALA A 66 -3.39 3.77 -10.03
N GLU A 67 -3.59 2.98 -11.09
CA GLU A 67 -3.17 3.34 -12.45
C GLU A 67 -3.89 4.58 -12.97
N LEU A 68 -5.21 4.64 -12.76
CA LEU A 68 -6.05 5.75 -13.23
C LEU A 68 -5.74 7.07 -12.50
N ILE A 69 -5.51 7.01 -11.19
CA ILE A 69 -5.28 8.20 -10.36
C ILE A 69 -3.84 8.73 -10.51
N ARG A 70 -2.86 7.82 -10.72
CA ARG A 70 -1.43 8.14 -10.71
C ARG A 70 -0.73 7.66 -11.99
N PRO A 71 -1.19 8.04 -13.19
CA PRO A 71 -0.63 7.53 -14.44
C PRO A 71 0.87 7.82 -14.52
N GLY A 72 1.67 6.82 -14.88
CA GLY A 72 3.14 6.94 -14.97
C GLY A 72 3.91 7.03 -13.64
N GLU A 73 3.29 7.39 -12.51
CA GLU A 73 3.97 7.54 -11.20
C GLU A 73 4.05 6.19 -10.44
N LYS A 74 4.84 5.23 -10.95
CA LYS A 74 4.91 3.85 -10.41
C LYS A 74 5.09 3.78 -8.88
N GLY A 75 6.05 4.52 -8.31
CA GLY A 75 6.28 4.53 -6.86
C GLY A 75 5.07 4.99 -6.05
N ARG A 76 4.39 6.03 -6.53
CA ARG A 76 3.23 6.62 -5.85
C ARG A 76 2.01 5.70 -5.89
N LYS A 77 1.86 4.89 -6.95
CA LYS A 77 0.85 3.82 -7.03
C LYS A 77 1.02 2.83 -5.89
N TYR A 78 2.25 2.39 -5.61
CA TYR A 78 2.49 1.43 -4.53
C TYR A 78 2.25 2.03 -3.15
N ILE A 79 2.54 3.32 -2.93
CA ILE A 79 2.16 4.01 -1.70
C ILE A 79 0.64 4.06 -1.52
N PHE A 80 -0.10 4.37 -2.58
CA PHE A 80 -1.56 4.33 -2.56
C PHE A 80 -2.07 2.92 -2.19
N LEU A 81 -1.57 1.88 -2.84
CA LEU A 81 -1.96 0.49 -2.55
C LEU A 81 -1.63 0.08 -1.11
N LEU A 82 -0.45 0.47 -0.61
CA LEU A 82 -0.03 0.21 0.76
C LEU A 82 -0.94 0.90 1.79
N ASN A 83 -1.24 2.18 1.60
CA ASN A 83 -2.13 2.93 2.50
C ASN A 83 -3.51 2.27 2.60
N ASN A 84 -4.11 1.95 1.46
CA ASN A 84 -5.44 1.33 1.41
C ASN A 84 -5.45 -0.07 2.05
N THR A 85 -4.44 -0.88 1.76
CA THR A 85 -4.31 -2.22 2.37
C THR A 85 -4.09 -2.13 3.88
N CYS A 86 -3.31 -1.16 4.35
CA CYS A 86 -3.10 -0.92 5.78
C CYS A 86 -4.39 -0.52 6.51
N VAL A 87 -5.21 0.35 5.89
CA VAL A 87 -6.49 0.77 6.46
C VAL A 87 -7.49 -0.37 6.51
N VAL A 88 -7.65 -1.15 5.43
CA VAL A 88 -8.51 -2.34 5.46
C VAL A 88 -8.05 -3.30 6.56
N ARG A 89 -6.74 -3.52 6.69
CA ARG A 89 -6.17 -4.37 7.75
C ARG A 89 -6.53 -3.87 9.15
N GLN A 90 -6.52 -2.56 9.38
CA GLN A 90 -6.95 -1.98 10.66
C GLN A 90 -8.46 -2.16 10.88
N MET A 91 -9.28 -1.96 9.85
CA MET A 91 -10.74 -2.11 9.92
C MET A 91 -11.15 -3.55 10.26
N VAL A 92 -10.50 -4.55 9.67
CA VAL A 92 -10.79 -5.98 9.90
C VAL A 92 -10.25 -6.51 11.24
N ARG A 93 -9.42 -5.73 11.95
CA ARG A 93 -8.89 -6.08 13.28
C ARG A 93 -9.66 -5.45 14.43
N ARG A 94 -10.71 -4.66 14.14
CA ARG A 94 -11.48 -3.97 15.19
C ARG A 94 -12.13 -4.98 16.14
N PRO A 95 -12.15 -4.71 17.46
CA PRO A 95 -12.78 -5.59 18.44
C PRO A 95 -14.22 -5.92 18.04
N GLY A 96 -14.58 -7.21 18.09
CA GLY A 96 -15.90 -7.70 17.69
C GLY A 96 -16.01 -8.21 16.25
N ALA A 97 -14.98 -8.05 15.41
CA ALA A 97 -14.90 -8.67 14.09
C ALA A 97 -13.58 -9.44 13.96
N SER A 98 -13.64 -10.74 13.68
CA SER A 98 -12.46 -11.58 13.46
C SER A 98 -12.54 -12.21 12.07
N PHE A 99 -11.62 -11.82 11.19
CA PHE A 99 -11.53 -12.31 9.83
C PHE A 99 -10.22 -13.09 9.63
N PRO A 100 -10.08 -14.30 10.19
CA PRO A 100 -8.81 -15.01 10.28
C PRO A 100 -8.17 -15.30 8.92
N ASN A 101 -8.98 -15.45 7.87
CA ASN A 101 -8.52 -15.74 6.51
C ASN A 101 -8.17 -14.48 5.69
N VAL A 102 -8.55 -13.29 6.16
CA VAL A 102 -8.30 -12.02 5.46
C VAL A 102 -6.91 -11.47 5.79
N GLU A 103 -6.52 -11.54 7.06
CA GLU A 103 -5.27 -11.00 7.56
C GLU A 103 -4.01 -11.53 6.83
N PRO A 104 -3.88 -12.84 6.53
CA PRO A 104 -2.76 -13.36 5.75
C PRO A 104 -2.72 -12.82 4.31
N LEU A 105 -3.89 -12.66 3.68
CA LEU A 105 -4.01 -12.14 2.31
C LEU A 105 -3.56 -10.68 2.24
N LEU A 106 -4.08 -9.83 3.15
CA LEU A 106 -3.67 -8.44 3.24
C LEU A 106 -2.17 -8.31 3.55
N THR A 107 -1.65 -9.14 4.45
CA THR A 107 -0.21 -9.15 4.77
C THR A 107 0.64 -9.51 3.55
N SER A 108 0.21 -10.51 2.76
CA SER A 108 0.87 -10.89 1.52
C SER A 108 0.88 -9.74 0.50
N MET A 109 -0.27 -9.07 0.31
CA MET A 109 -0.40 -7.90 -0.57
C MET A 109 0.52 -6.76 -0.12
N MET A 110 0.52 -6.43 1.17
CA MET A 110 1.41 -5.39 1.73
C MET A 110 2.89 -5.70 1.48
N LYS A 111 3.32 -6.96 1.68
CA LYS A 111 4.70 -7.38 1.40
C LYS A 111 5.05 -7.17 -0.07
N ARG A 112 4.17 -7.58 -0.98
CA ARG A 112 4.35 -7.42 -2.43
C ARG A 112 4.45 -5.95 -2.83
N TYR A 113 3.49 -5.11 -2.43
CA TYR A 113 3.48 -3.69 -2.79
C TYR A 113 4.68 -2.92 -2.21
N LYS A 114 5.09 -3.26 -0.99
CA LYS A 114 6.29 -2.71 -0.37
C LYS A 114 7.55 -3.06 -1.16
N LYS A 115 7.69 -4.33 -1.56
CA LYS A 115 8.81 -4.76 -2.41
C LYS A 115 8.83 -3.98 -3.71
N CYS A 116 7.71 -3.90 -4.43
CA CYS A 116 7.66 -3.17 -5.70
C CYS A 116 7.99 -1.67 -5.53
N TYR A 117 7.54 -1.04 -4.45
CA TYR A 117 7.92 0.34 -4.13
C TYR A 117 9.43 0.50 -3.94
N LEU A 118 10.06 -0.38 -3.15
CA LEU A 118 11.51 -0.35 -2.92
C LEU A 118 12.30 -0.63 -4.21
N ASP A 119 11.89 -1.63 -4.97
CA ASP A 119 12.54 -2.04 -6.22
C ASP A 119 12.47 -0.92 -7.29
N GLU A 120 11.36 -0.19 -7.37
CA GLU A 120 11.17 0.87 -8.37
C GLU A 120 11.79 2.22 -7.95
N CYS A 121 11.76 2.57 -6.65
CA CYS A 121 12.18 3.90 -6.21
C CYS A 121 13.57 3.98 -5.58
N TRP A 122 14.05 2.89 -4.97
CA TRP A 122 15.21 2.95 -4.08
C TRP A 122 16.31 1.96 -4.46
N ALA A 123 15.96 0.80 -5.03
CA ALA A 123 16.94 -0.16 -5.51
C ALA A 123 17.87 0.38 -6.61
N PRO A 124 17.43 1.23 -7.57
CA PRO A 124 18.31 1.75 -8.62
C PRO A 124 19.49 2.57 -8.07
N LEU A 125 19.31 3.23 -6.93
CA LEU A 125 20.35 4.07 -6.30
C LEU A 125 21.60 3.25 -5.93
N LYS A 126 21.46 1.94 -5.69
CA LYS A 126 22.58 1.05 -5.35
C LYS A 126 23.64 0.92 -6.45
N CYS A 127 23.24 1.15 -7.68
CA CYS A 127 24.09 0.94 -8.86
C CYS A 127 24.77 2.25 -9.31
N LEU A 128 24.56 3.35 -8.60
CA LEU A 128 25.07 4.67 -8.96
C LEU A 128 26.48 4.89 -8.39
N SER A 129 27.27 5.72 -9.07
CA SER A 129 28.49 6.27 -8.49
C SER A 129 28.17 7.21 -7.31
N SER A 130 29.17 7.55 -6.49
CA SER A 130 28.96 8.42 -5.32
C SER A 130 28.35 9.79 -5.67
N ASP A 131 28.78 10.36 -6.80
CA ASP A 131 28.32 11.68 -7.25
C ASP A 131 26.88 11.61 -7.78
N GLU A 132 26.56 10.58 -8.56
CA GLU A 132 25.21 10.34 -9.08
C GLU A 132 24.22 9.94 -7.96
N PHE A 133 24.69 9.16 -6.98
CA PHE A 133 23.89 8.71 -5.85
C PHE A 133 23.32 9.90 -5.08
N THR A 134 24.16 10.88 -4.75
CA THR A 134 23.75 12.04 -3.95
C THR A 134 22.66 12.84 -4.65
N ALA A 135 22.81 13.08 -5.96
CA ALA A 135 21.83 13.80 -6.75
C ALA A 135 20.50 13.04 -6.86
N GLU A 136 20.52 11.75 -7.18
CA GLU A 136 19.30 10.95 -7.34
C GLU A 136 18.61 10.67 -6.00
N PHE A 137 19.37 10.52 -4.92
CA PHE A 137 18.84 10.41 -3.55
C PHE A 137 18.03 11.66 -3.19
N LEU A 138 18.62 12.85 -3.35
CA LEU A 138 17.93 14.11 -3.06
C LEU A 138 16.72 14.32 -3.96
N ALA A 139 16.83 14.02 -5.26
CA ALA A 139 15.71 14.09 -6.19
C ALA A 139 14.56 13.16 -5.78
N THR A 140 14.89 11.94 -5.34
CA THR A 140 13.91 10.97 -4.86
C THR A 140 13.24 11.43 -3.57
N CYS A 141 14.00 11.93 -2.60
CA CYS A 141 13.46 12.51 -1.37
C CYS A 141 12.50 13.69 -1.65
N ASN A 142 12.92 14.65 -2.47
CA ASN A 142 12.11 15.81 -2.85
C ASN A 142 10.83 15.40 -3.57
N ARG A 143 10.89 14.39 -4.44
CA ARG A 143 9.70 13.86 -5.13
C ARG A 143 8.71 13.25 -4.14
N GLN A 144 9.21 12.57 -3.11
CA GLN A 144 8.40 11.78 -2.19
C GLN A 144 7.96 12.53 -0.92
N MET A 145 8.52 13.71 -0.61
CA MET A 145 8.18 14.47 0.59
C MET A 145 6.68 14.84 0.68
N THR A 146 6.03 15.01 -0.48
CA THR A 146 4.59 15.35 -0.58
C THR A 146 3.69 14.12 -0.51
N TRP A 147 4.25 12.91 -0.46
CA TRP A 147 3.47 11.69 -0.49
C TRP A 147 2.90 11.39 0.88
N LYS A 148 1.57 11.36 0.96
CA LYS A 148 0.85 10.97 2.16
C LYS A 148 1.04 9.47 2.40
N VAL A 149 1.74 9.10 3.47
CA VAL A 149 1.97 7.70 3.91
C VAL A 149 1.39 7.52 5.31
N ALA A 150 0.64 6.44 5.53
CA ALA A 150 0.10 6.10 6.85
C ALA A 150 1.23 5.99 7.90
N ALA A 151 0.99 6.48 9.11
CA ALA A 151 2.04 6.60 10.14
C ALA A 151 2.74 5.26 10.44
N GLU A 152 1.97 4.16 10.56
CA GLU A 152 2.50 2.81 10.80
C GLU A 152 3.41 2.30 9.68
N LEU A 153 3.16 2.73 8.44
CA LEU A 153 3.95 2.37 7.27
C LEU A 153 5.20 3.24 7.16
N ARG A 154 5.07 4.54 7.47
CA ARG A 154 6.14 5.53 7.30
C ARG A 154 7.43 5.12 8.00
N TYR A 155 7.34 4.75 9.28
CA TYR A 155 8.52 4.33 10.06
C TYR A 155 9.17 3.08 9.47
N LYS A 156 8.37 2.06 9.14
CA LYS A 156 8.88 0.80 8.58
C LYS A 156 9.53 1.00 7.21
N LEU A 157 8.90 1.80 6.34
CA LEU A 157 9.45 2.11 5.02
C LEU A 157 10.76 2.89 5.13
N ARG A 158 10.85 3.90 5.98
CA ARG A 158 12.11 4.65 6.20
C ARG A 158 13.23 3.73 6.66
N LYS A 159 12.94 2.84 7.61
CA LYS A 159 13.91 1.84 8.07
C LYS A 159 14.37 0.92 6.95
N GLU A 160 13.44 0.36 6.18
CA GLU A 160 13.78 -0.56 5.08
C GLU A 160 14.48 0.14 3.91
N ILE A 161 14.16 1.41 3.63
CA ILE A 161 14.89 2.23 2.67
C ILE A 161 16.34 2.40 3.13
N LEU A 162 16.56 2.73 4.41
CA LEU A 162 17.89 2.89 4.96
C LEU A 162 18.68 1.58 4.93
N GLU A 163 18.09 0.46 5.36
CA GLU A 163 18.71 -0.87 5.25
C GLU A 163 19.02 -1.25 3.80
N LEU A 164 18.21 -0.77 2.85
CA LEU A 164 18.42 -1.00 1.44
C LEU A 164 19.62 -0.17 0.94
N ILE A 165 19.61 1.14 1.11
CA ILE A 165 20.58 2.05 0.46
C ILE A 165 21.86 2.28 1.25
N ALA A 166 21.86 2.02 2.56
CA ALA A 166 23.06 2.18 3.37
C ALA A 166 24.09 1.12 2.93
N PRO A 167 25.36 1.51 2.77
CA PRO A 167 26.42 0.52 2.62
C PRO A 167 26.43 -0.39 3.87
N PRO A 168 26.84 -1.66 3.74
CA PRO A 168 27.01 -2.52 4.90
C PRO A 168 27.91 -1.79 5.91
N TYR A 169 27.47 -1.73 7.17
CA TYR A 169 28.18 -1.10 8.28
C TYR A 169 29.64 -1.63 8.35
N ASP A 170 30.58 -0.89 7.75
CA ASP A 170 31.89 -0.70 8.34
C ASP A 170 31.61 0.15 9.59
N GLY A 171 31.98 -0.34 10.77
CA GLY A 171 31.59 0.19 12.09
C GLY A 171 32.05 1.61 12.44
N SER A 172 32.22 2.51 11.46
CA SER A 172 32.80 3.84 11.63
C SER A 172 31.82 5.02 11.48
N ARG A 173 30.56 4.83 11.11
CA ARG A 173 29.59 5.95 10.97
C ARG A 173 28.19 5.62 11.48
N VAL A 174 27.80 6.25 12.59
CA VAL A 174 26.41 6.31 13.05
C VAL A 174 25.67 7.30 12.15
N ILE A 175 24.79 6.82 11.28
CA ILE A 175 23.88 7.68 10.53
C ILE A 175 22.70 7.97 11.47
N ASP A 176 22.57 9.22 11.87
CA ASP A 176 21.45 9.70 12.68
C ASP A 176 20.15 9.60 11.88
N ILE A 177 19.23 8.77 12.38
CA ILE A 177 17.98 8.38 11.71
C ILE A 177 17.00 9.55 11.68
N ASP A 178 17.09 10.46 12.66
CA ASP A 178 16.12 11.54 12.82
C ASP A 178 16.47 12.74 11.91
N GLY A 179 17.77 12.99 11.68
CA GLY A 179 18.22 14.11 10.83
C GLY A 179 18.09 13.92 9.32
N LEU A 180 17.93 12.67 8.82
CA LEU A 180 17.92 12.40 7.37
C LEU A 180 16.56 12.65 6.69
N PHE A 181 15.49 12.74 7.48
CA PHE A 181 14.11 12.89 6.98
C PHE A 181 13.36 14.08 7.61
N GLU A 182 14.06 14.94 8.35
CA GLU A 182 13.57 16.24 8.81
C GLU A 182 13.99 17.31 7.80
N GLY A 183 13.21 17.42 6.72
CA GLY A 183 13.32 18.45 5.68
C GLY A 183 12.04 18.55 4.89
#